data_AF-A0A3D5CZH4-F1
#
_entry.id   AF-A0A3D5CZH4-F1
#
_cell.length_a   1.000
_cell.length_b   1.000
_cell.length_c   1.000
_cell.angle_alpha   90.00
_cell.angle_beta   90.00
_cell.angle_gamma   90.00
#
_symmetry.space_group_name_H-M   'P 1'
#
loop_
_entity.id
_entity.type
_entity.pdbx_description
1 polymer ?
#
loop_
_entity_poly.entity_id
_entity_poly.type
_entity_poly.pdbx_seq_one_letter_code
_entity_poly.pdbx_strand_id
1 'polypeptide(L)' 'MTNRLQSSLGKAQNAASVSLRRMPTIEASQLLGDAGVLAIMHGGETYQLTRTKQNKLLLTKCHALAPAQVQQD' A
#
# COMPACT_ATOMS: atom_id res chain seq x y z
N MET A 1 52.47 14.25 16.70
CA MET A 1 52.19 13.15 15.73
C MET A 1 50.69 12.97 15.66
N THR A 2 50.02 13.53 14.65
CA THR A 2 48.56 13.45 14.48
C THR A 2 48.25 12.84 13.12
N ASN A 3 47.95 11.54 13.11
CA ASN A 3 47.63 10.79 11.91
C ASN A 3 46.18 11.08 11.48
N ARG A 4 46.06 11.81 10.37
CA ARG A 4 44.82 12.14 9.67
C ARG A 4 44.47 10.98 8.75
N LEU A 5 43.52 10.12 9.16
CA LEU A 5 42.98 9.09 8.29
C LEU A 5 41.94 9.71 7.34
N GLN A 6 42.41 10.08 6.14
CA GLN A 6 41.56 10.19 4.96
C GLN A 6 41.33 8.77 4.42
N SER A 7 40.10 8.28 4.43
CA SER A 7 39.73 7.08 3.69
C SER A 7 38.47 7.32 2.87
N SER A 8 38.75 7.47 1.57
CA SER A 8 37.98 7.06 0.40
C SER A 8 36.45 7.25 0.43
N LEU A 9 36.06 8.31 -0.27
CA LEU A 9 34.84 8.45 -1.06
C LEU A 9 34.56 7.17 -1.88
N GLY A 10 33.84 6.23 -1.29
CA GLY A 10 33.29 5.04 -1.94
C GLY A 10 32.01 5.41 -2.69
N LYS A 11 32.17 5.85 -3.93
CA LYS A 11 31.11 6.17 -4.89
C LYS A 11 30.32 4.92 -5.26
N ALA A 12 29.36 4.50 -4.42
CA ALA A 12 28.35 3.51 -4.79
C ALA A 12 27.24 4.18 -5.61
N GLN A 13 27.57 4.64 -6.82
CA GLN A 13 26.59 5.05 -7.82
C GLN A 13 26.05 3.80 -8.52
N ASN A 14 25.28 3.00 -7.80
CA ASN A 14 24.37 2.05 -8.42
C ASN A 14 22.95 2.61 -8.32
N ALA A 15 22.77 3.80 -8.90
CA ALA A 15 21.46 4.30 -9.26
C ALA A 15 21.02 3.46 -10.45
N ALA A 16 20.47 2.28 -10.15
CA ALA A 16 19.71 1.51 -11.11
C ALA A 16 18.65 2.45 -11.67
N SER A 17 18.86 2.88 -12.91
CA SER A 17 17.94 3.66 -13.72
C SER A 17 16.73 2.79 -14.07
N VAL A 18 15.99 2.35 -13.05
CA VAL A 18 14.69 1.75 -13.23
C VAL A 18 13.82 2.90 -13.70
N SER A 19 13.37 2.83 -14.95
CA SER A 19 12.41 3.79 -15.47
C SER A 19 11.26 3.86 -14.48
N LEU A 20 11.19 4.95 -13.71
CA LEU A 20 10.08 5.28 -12.83
C LEU A 20 8.90 5.54 -13.75
N ARG A 21 8.28 4.47 -14.27
CA ARG A 21 6.94 4.57 -14.84
C ARG A 21 6.10 5.14 -13.73
N ARG A 22 5.66 6.38 -13.91
CA ARG A 22 4.85 7.11 -12.94
C ARG A 22 3.65 6.22 -12.63
N MET A 23 3.65 5.63 -11.44
CA MET A 23 2.53 4.80 -11.02
C MET A 23 1.29 5.71 -10.92
N PRO A 24 0.13 5.25 -11.41
CA PRO A 24 -1.11 5.97 -11.18
C PRO A 24 -1.28 6.14 -9.67
N THR A 25 -1.48 7.38 -9.25
CA THR A 25 -1.62 7.76 -7.84
C THR A 25 -3.04 8.24 -7.61
N ILE A 26 -3.63 7.87 -6.48
CA ILE A 26 -4.96 8.27 -6.04
C ILE A 26 -4.91 8.71 -4.58
N GLU A 27 -5.68 9.73 -4.23
CA GLU A 27 -5.82 10.15 -2.84
C GLU A 27 -6.60 9.12 -2.03
N ALA A 28 -6.14 8.83 -0.81
CA ALA A 28 -6.77 7.83 0.04
C ALA A 28 -8.22 8.19 0.42
N SER A 29 -8.55 9.47 0.52
CA SER A 29 -9.93 9.93 0.75
C SER A 29 -10.85 9.63 -0.45
N GLN A 30 -10.33 9.75 -1.67
CA GLN A 30 -11.07 9.39 -2.88
C GLN A 30 -11.25 7.88 -3.01
N LEU A 31 -10.24 7.11 -2.61
CA LEU A 31 -10.30 5.65 -2.65
C LEU A 31 -11.24 5.06 -1.59
N LEU A 32 -11.23 5.59 -0.36
CA LEU A 32 -12.02 5.07 0.75
C LEU A 32 -13.42 5.69 0.87
N GLY A 33 -13.63 6.88 0.27
CA GLY A 33 -14.83 7.67 0.46
C GLY A 33 -15.08 8.07 1.92
N ASP A 34 -16.31 8.48 2.20
CA ASP A 34 -16.71 8.99 3.53
C ASP A 34 -16.75 7.89 4.60
N ALA A 35 -16.92 6.63 4.18
CA ALA A 35 -16.95 5.48 5.08
C ALA A 35 -15.57 5.18 5.71
N GLY A 36 -14.48 5.67 5.11
CA GLY A 36 -13.12 5.39 5.57
C GLY A 36 -12.70 3.91 5.41
N VAL A 37 -13.48 3.14 4.66
CA VAL A 37 -13.30 1.71 4.43
C VAL A 37 -13.80 1.32 3.04
N LEU A 38 -13.06 0.44 2.35
CA LEU A 38 -13.37 -0.05 1.02
C LEU A 38 -13.21 -1.58 0.96
N ALA A 39 -14.19 -2.27 0.40
CA ALA A 39 -14.06 -3.69 0.05
C ALA A 39 -13.41 -3.83 -1.34
N ILE A 40 -12.37 -4.65 -1.42
CA ILE A 40 -11.63 -4.96 -2.65
C ILE A 40 -11.81 -6.46 -2.93
N MET A 41 -12.44 -6.79 -4.05
CA MET A 41 -12.55 -8.17 -4.50
C MET A 41 -11.36 -8.54 -5.37
N HIS A 42 -10.67 -9.63 -5.06
CA HIS A 42 -9.52 -10.09 -5.83
C HIS A 42 -9.43 -11.62 -5.79
N GLY A 43 -9.56 -12.26 -6.96
CA GLY A 43 -9.42 -13.71 -7.09
C GLY A 43 -10.46 -14.52 -6.30
N GLY A 44 -11.70 -14.03 -6.20
CA GLY A 44 -12.76 -14.68 -5.43
C GLY A 44 -12.73 -14.40 -3.92
N GLU A 45 -11.68 -13.73 -3.44
CA GLU A 45 -11.53 -13.33 -2.05
C GLU A 45 -11.92 -11.87 -1.86
N THR A 46 -12.35 -11.53 -0.65
CA THR A 46 -12.66 -10.15 -0.26
C THR A 46 -11.58 -9.62 0.67
N TYR A 47 -11.08 -8.43 0.39
CA TYR A 47 -10.15 -7.70 1.22
C TYR A 47 -10.82 -6.40 1.68
N GLN A 48 -10.48 -5.94 2.86
CA GLN A 48 -10.90 -4.66 3.40
C GLN A 48 -9.69 -3.74 3.47
N LEU A 49 -9.77 -2.61 2.76
CA LEU A 49 -8.85 -1.50 2.91
C LEU A 49 -9.47 -0.49 3.86
N THR A 50 -8.78 -0.14 4.94
CA THR A 50 -9.26 0.81 5.95
C THR A 50 -8.17 1.80 6.35
N ARG A 51 -8.57 2.98 6.83
CA ARG A 51 -7.65 3.93 7.46
C ARG A 51 -7.57 3.66 8.97
N THR A 52 -6.37 3.46 9.48
CA THR A 52 -6.13 3.31 10.92
C THR A 52 -6.17 4.66 11.65
N LYS A 53 -6.28 4.64 12.98
CA LYS A 53 -6.24 5.85 13.83
C LYS A 53 -4.95 6.68 13.65
N GLN A 54 -3.89 6.08 13.14
CA GLN A 54 -2.60 6.74 12.87
C GLN A 54 -2.51 7.27 11.43
N ASN A 55 -3.64 7.38 10.71
CA ASN A 55 -3.71 7.81 9.31
C ASN A 55 -2.93 6.92 8.32
N LYS A 56 -2.69 5.65 8.66
CA LYS A 56 -2.11 4.66 7.74
C LYS A 56 -3.21 3.84 7.07
N LEU A 57 -2.94 3.32 5.88
CA LEU A 57 -3.81 2.35 5.23
C LEU A 57 -3.47 0.94 5.71
N LEU A 58 -4.48 0.15 6.03
CA LEU A 58 -4.38 -1.27 6.39
C LEU A 58 -5.25 -2.08 5.43
N LEU A 59 -4.64 -3.11 4.81
CA LEU A 59 -5.35 -4.08 3.99
C LEU A 59 -5.47 -5.39 4.77
N THR A 60 -6.69 -5.83 5.03
CA THR A 60 -6.99 -7.06 5.75
C THR A 60 -7.75 -8.01 4.84
N LYS A 61 -7.35 -9.27 4.77
CA LYS A 61 -8.14 -10.30 4.10
C LYS A 61 -9.38 -10.62 4.94
N CYS A 62 -10.56 -10.47 4.37
CA CYS A 62 -11.81 -10.87 5.00
C CYS A 62 -12.19 -12.25 4.50
N HIS A 63 -12.40 -13.19 5.41
CA HIS A 63 -13.18 -14.36 5.06
C HIS A 63 -14.62 -13.86 4.89
N ALA A 64 -15.09 -13.77 3.65
CA ALA A 64 -16.47 -13.43 3.38
C ALA A 64 -17.35 -14.41 4.18
N LEU A 65 -18.11 -13.90 5.15
CA LEU A 65 -19.39 -14.51 5.49
C LEU A 65 -20.13 -14.52 4.14
N ALA A 66 -20.44 -15.73 3.66
CA ALA A 66 -21.07 -15.95 2.36
C ALA A 66 -22.14 -14.88 2.08
N PRO A 67 -22.31 -14.42 0.82
CA PRO A 67 -23.42 -13.54 0.51
C PRO A 67 -24.68 -14.23 1.02
N ALA A 68 -25.35 -13.60 1.99
CA ALA A 68 -26.69 -14.02 2.38
C ALA A 68 -27.48 -14.01 1.08
N GLN A 69 -27.79 -15.20 0.56
CA GLN A 69 -28.58 -15.33 -0.64
C GLN A 69 -29.86 -14.57 -0.39
N VAL A 70 -30.05 -13.48 -1.13
CA VAL A 70 -31.32 -12.79 -1.17
C VAL A 70 -32.27 -13.78 -1.83
N GLN A 71 -33.05 -14.48 -1.01
CA GLN A 71 -34.20 -15.27 -1.41
C GLN A 71 -35.14 -14.30 -2.17
N GLN A 72 -35.23 -14.43 -3.49
CA GLN A 72 -36.34 -13.87 -4.25
C GLN A 72 -37.42 -14.95 -4.34
N ASP A 73 -38.61 -14.60 -3.88
CA ASP A 73 -39.87 -15.36 -4.00
C ASP A 73 -40.25 -15.68 -5.45
#